data_AF-A0A163T3N1-F1
#
_entry.id   AF-A0A163T3N1-F1
#
_cell.length_a   1.000
_cell.length_b   1.000
_cell.length_c   1.000
_cell.angle_alpha   90.00
_cell.angle_beta   90.00
_cell.angle_gamma   90.00
#
_symmetry.space_group_name_H-M   'P 1'
#
loop_
_entity.id
_entity.type
_entity.pdbx_description
1 polymer ?
#
loop_
_entity_poly.entity_id
_entity_poly.type
_entity_poly.pdbx_seq_one_letter_code
_entity_poly.pdbx_strand_id
1 'polypeptide(L)'
;MVTNVRFIERDYYKNVIAENGEQLSEQQIEKILDASEPFWADLTFKFFENGSMIIIDNHTELQVPLSSLNEAACEFYAQQRIKMIKAKLRNQKITEAS
;
A
#
# COMPACT_ATOMS: atom_id res chain seq x y z
N MET A 1 -9.11 0.29 -17.93
CA MET A 1 -7.73 0.38 -17.40
C MET A 1 -7.65 -0.33 -16.06
N VAL A 2 -6.52 -0.98 -15.76
CA VAL A 2 -6.26 -1.61 -14.46
C VAL A 2 -5.01 -0.98 -13.89
N THR A 3 -5.06 -0.57 -12.62
CA THR A 3 -3.91 -0.02 -11.90
C THR A 3 -3.44 -1.02 -10.86
N ASN A 4 -2.21 -1.50 -11.01
CA ASN A 4 -1.58 -2.38 -10.03
C ASN A 4 -0.67 -1.55 -9.13
N VAL A 5 -0.82 -1.71 -7.82
CA VAL A 5 0.06 -1.08 -6.83
C VAL A 5 0.57 -2.17 -5.90
N ARG A 6 1.89 -2.32 -5.83
CA ARG A 6 2.55 -3.28 -4.94
C ARG A 6 2.74 -2.64 -3.56
N PHE A 7 2.50 -3.43 -2.53
CA PHE A 7 2.73 -3.12 -1.14
C PHE A 7 3.71 -4.16 -0.59
N ILE A 8 4.84 -3.68 -0.06
CA ILE A 8 5.81 -4.50 0.67
C ILE A 8 5.79 -3.97 2.09
N GLU A 9 5.35 -4.79 3.04
CA GLU A 9 5.17 -4.38 4.42
C GLU A 9 6.48 -3.92 5.07
N ARG A 10 7.57 -4.60 4.76
CA ARG A 10 8.92 -4.21 5.21
C ARG A 10 9.26 -2.78 4.78
N ASP A 11 8.94 -2.41 3.55
CA ASP A 11 9.19 -1.06 3.03
C ASP A 11 8.29 -0.02 3.70
N TYR A 12 7.04 -0.39 4.01
CA TYR A 12 6.14 0.47 4.78
C TYR A 12 6.74 0.79 6.15
N TYR A 13 7.15 -0.22 6.93
CA TYR A 13 7.73 0.02 8.25
C TYR A 13 9.09 0.71 8.17
N LYS A 14 9.91 0.43 7.15
CA LYS A 14 11.13 1.18 6.88
C LYS A 14 10.85 2.67 6.74
N ASN A 15 9.83 3.04 5.96
CA ASN A 15 9.44 4.44 5.78
C ASN A 15 8.87 5.04 7.08
N VAL A 16 8.02 4.31 7.81
CA VAL A 16 7.49 4.77 9.11
C VAL A 16 8.60 5.05 10.12
N ILE A 17 9.61 4.18 10.20
CA ILE A 17 10.75 4.38 11.09
C ILE A 17 11.61 5.55 10.61
N ALA A 18 11.84 5.68 9.30
CA ALA A 18 12.61 6.78 8.73
C ALA A 18 11.94 8.15 8.93
N GLU A 19 10.60 8.20 8.89
CA GLU A 19 9.82 9.43 9.07
C GLU A 19 9.69 9.84 10.54
N ASN A 20 9.59 8.87 11.46
CA ASN A 20 9.39 9.13 12.89
C ASN A 20 10.67 9.07 13.73
N GLY A 21 11.73 8.47 13.22
CA GLY A 21 12.99 8.25 13.94
C GLY A 21 13.98 9.39 13.70
N GLU A 22 14.12 10.31 14.65
CA GLU A 22 15.29 11.18 14.66
C GLU A 22 16.55 10.31 14.90
N GLN A 23 17.53 10.41 13.99
CA GLN A 23 18.92 9.90 14.12
C GLN A 23 19.19 8.40 13.88
N LEU A 24 18.28 7.63 13.27
CA LEU A 24 18.62 6.27 12.82
C LEU A 24 19.19 6.29 11.39
N SER A 25 20.38 5.72 11.21
CA SER A 25 20.92 5.43 9.88
C SER A 25 20.13 4.29 9.22
N GLU A 26 20.14 4.25 7.89
CA GLU A 26 19.48 3.18 7.12
C GLU A 26 19.92 1.78 7.58
N GLN A 27 21.21 1.58 7.86
CA GLN A 27 21.72 0.29 8.35
C GLN A 27 21.14 -0.11 9.71
N GLN A 28 20.83 0.85 10.58
CA GLN A 28 20.19 0.56 11.87
C GLN A 28 18.72 0.19 11.67
N ILE A 29 18.03 0.85 10.74
CA ILE A 29 16.64 0.52 10.40
C ILE A 29 16.57 -0.90 9.82
N GLU A 30 17.44 -1.26 8.88
CA GLU A 30 17.50 -2.62 8.31
C GLU A 30 17.71 -3.68 9.41
N LYS A 31 18.63 -3.43 10.36
CA LYS A 31 18.86 -4.36 11.48
C LYS A 31 17.64 -4.53 12.39
N ILE A 32 16.87 -3.47 12.62
CA ILE A 32 15.64 -3.53 13.41
C ILE A 32 14.61 -4.39 12.68
N LEU A 33 14.42 -4.15 11.37
CA LEU A 33 13.48 -4.90 10.53
C LEU A 33 13.86 -6.37 10.40
N ASP A 34 15.15 -6.67 10.25
CA ASP A 34 15.64 -8.06 10.17
C ASP A 34 15.44 -8.84 11.48
N ALA A 35 15.39 -8.13 12.61
CA ALA A 35 15.21 -8.72 13.93
C ALA A 35 13.75 -8.87 14.36
N SER A 36 12.80 -8.17 13.71
CA SER A 36 11.41 -8.09 14.19
C SER A 36 10.52 -9.22 13.72
N GLU A 37 10.52 -9.54 12.41
CA GLU A 37 9.57 -10.48 11.82
C GLU A 37 10.25 -11.39 10.79
N PRO A 38 9.98 -12.71 10.81
CA PRO A 38 10.54 -13.65 9.83
C PRO A 38 9.83 -13.56 8.47
N PHE A 39 8.63 -12.96 8.41
CA PHE A 39 7.83 -12.84 7.20
C PHE A 39 7.16 -11.48 7.12
N TRP A 40 7.25 -10.86 5.95
CA TRP A 40 6.65 -9.57 5.64
C TRP A 40 5.66 -9.74 4.50
N ALA A 41 4.47 -9.16 4.62
CA ALA A 41 3.47 -9.25 3.56
C ALA A 41 3.96 -8.55 2.28
N ASP A 42 3.79 -9.21 1.15
CA ASP A 42 4.04 -8.68 -0.19
C ASP A 42 2.77 -8.86 -1.03
N LEU A 43 2.04 -7.77 -1.21
CA LEU A 43 0.70 -7.78 -1.79
C LEU A 43 0.65 -6.92 -3.05
N THR A 44 -0.12 -7.37 -4.04
CA THR A 44 -0.49 -6.55 -5.20
C THR A 44 -1.97 -6.18 -5.11
N PHE A 45 -2.25 -4.88 -4.97
CA PHE A 45 -3.58 -4.32 -5.09
C PHE A 45 -3.87 -3.99 -6.55
N LYS A 46 -4.86 -4.65 -7.15
CA LYS A 46 -5.29 -4.37 -8.52
C LYS A 46 -6.62 -3.63 -8.48
N PHE A 47 -6.61 -2.37 -8.89
CA PHE A 47 -7.79 -1.51 -8.92
C PHE A 47 -8.36 -1.45 -10.34
N PHE A 48 -9.69 -1.57 -10.44
CA PHE A 48 -10.42 -1.51 -11.71
C PHE A 48 -11.18 -0.18 -11.83
N GLU A 49 -11.42 0.26 -13.06
CA GLU A 49 -12.17 1.51 -13.35
C GLU A 49 -13.60 1.51 -12.78
N ASN A 50 -14.24 0.34 -12.70
CA ASN A 50 -15.57 0.20 -12.09
C ASN A 50 -15.56 0.37 -10.56
N GLY A 51 -14.40 0.64 -9.96
CA GLY A 51 -14.23 0.85 -8.53
C GLY A 51 -14.02 -0.42 -7.71
N SER A 52 -14.12 -1.60 -8.34
CA SER A 52 -13.78 -2.88 -7.72
C SER A 52 -12.26 -3.03 -7.55
N MET A 53 -11.87 -4.02 -6.75
CA MET A 53 -10.47 -4.30 -6.44
C MET A 53 -10.29 -5.78 -6.14
N ILE A 54 -9.11 -6.31 -6.50
CA ILE A 54 -8.61 -7.58 -5.97
C ILE A 54 -7.24 -7.38 -5.33
N ILE A 55 -6.93 -8.21 -4.33
CA ILE A 55 -5.66 -8.22 -3.62
C ILE A 55 -5.05 -9.59 -3.84
N ILE A 56 -3.81 -9.62 -4.32
CA ILE A 56 -3.05 -10.85 -4.56
C ILE A 56 -1.90 -10.88 -3.57
N ASP A 57 -1.73 -11.99 -2.85
CA ASP A 57 -0.49 -12.27 -2.13
C ASP A 57 0.55 -12.77 -3.14
N ASN A 58 1.67 -12.05 -3.26
CA ASN A 58 2.68 -12.32 -4.26
C ASN A 58 3.53 -13.56 -3.92
N HIS A 59 3.46 -14.09 -2.68
CA HIS A 59 4.15 -15.32 -2.30
C HIS A 59 3.35 -16.56 -2.70
N THR A 60 2.04 -16.55 -2.43
CA THR A 60 1.15 -17.68 -2.71
C THR A 60 0.47 -17.59 -4.07
N GLU A 61 0.51 -16.41 -4.70
CA GLU A 61 -0.23 -16.04 -5.91
C GLU A 61 -1.75 -16.13 -5.75
N LEU A 62 -2.24 -16.25 -4.51
CA LEU A 62 -3.66 -16.38 -4.21
C LEU A 62 -4.31 -15.03 -3.96
N GLN A 63 -5.60 -14.96 -4.25
CA GLN A 63 -6.40 -13.81 -3.87
C GLN A 63 -6.69 -13.82 -2.37
N VAL A 64 -6.49 -12.68 -1.72
CA VAL A 64 -6.78 -12.48 -0.30
C VAL A 64 -7.93 -11.49 -0.10
N PRO A 65 -8.84 -11.73 0.86
CA PRO A 65 -9.92 -10.80 1.15
C PRO A 65 -9.40 -9.55 1.89
N LEU A 66 -10.09 -8.42 1.72
CA LEU A 66 -9.75 -7.18 2.44
C LEU A 66 -9.73 -7.37 3.97
N SER A 67 -10.61 -8.23 4.49
CA SER A 67 -10.73 -8.52 5.92
C SER A 67 -9.56 -9.33 6.50
N SER A 68 -8.67 -9.88 5.66
CA SER A 68 -7.47 -10.59 6.13
C SER A 68 -6.22 -9.72 6.08
N LEU A 69 -6.34 -8.45 5.70
CA LEU A 69 -5.22 -7.53 5.73
C LEU A 69 -4.83 -7.20 7.17
N ASN A 70 -3.53 -7.13 7.41
CA ASN A 70 -3.01 -6.53 8.63
C ASN A 70 -3.15 -4.99 8.61
N GLU A 71 -2.76 -4.36 9.71
CA GLU A 71 -2.94 -2.91 9.92
C GLU A 71 -2.20 -2.08 8.86
N ALA A 72 -0.93 -2.41 8.59
CA ALA A 72 -0.11 -1.70 7.61
C ALA A 72 -0.71 -1.78 6.19
N ALA A 73 -1.12 -2.97 5.76
CA ALA A 73 -1.76 -3.16 4.46
C ALA A 73 -3.13 -2.47 4.39
N CYS A 74 -3.89 -2.46 5.49
CA CYS A 74 -5.16 -1.74 5.59
C CYS A 74 -4.98 -0.22 5.44
N GLU A 75 -3.99 0.35 6.13
CA GLU A 75 -3.70 1.79 6.03
C GLU A 75 -3.26 2.14 4.60
N PHE A 76 -2.34 1.36 4.04
CA PHE A 76 -1.91 1.53 2.65
C PHE A 76 -3.10 1.53 1.69
N TYR A 77 -4.00 0.55 1.81
CA TYR A 77 -5.23 0.49 1.02
C TYR A 77 -6.08 1.76 1.14
N ALA A 78 -6.32 2.24 2.37
CA ALA A 78 -7.11 3.44 2.60
C ALA A 78 -6.48 4.67 1.93
N GLN A 79 -5.16 4.84 2.05
CA GLN A 79 -4.43 5.93 1.43
C GLN A 79 -4.52 5.89 -0.11
N GLN A 80 -4.37 4.71 -0.72
CA GLN A 80 -4.53 4.55 -2.18
C GLN A 80 -5.95 4.87 -2.64
N ARG A 81 -6.97 4.40 -1.92
CA ARG A 81 -8.38 4.71 -2.24
C ARG A 81 -8.67 6.20 -2.18
N ILE A 82 -8.17 6.89 -1.15
CA ILE A 82 -8.31 8.35 -1.03
C ILE A 82 -7.66 9.06 -2.23
N LYS A 83 -6.44 8.66 -2.63
CA LYS A 83 -5.75 9.23 -3.80
C LYS A 83 -6.57 9.05 -5.08
N MET A 84 -7.12 7.86 -5.31
CA MET A 84 -7.94 7.57 -6.49
C MET A 84 -9.23 8.38 -6.51
N ILE A 85 -9.93 8.49 -5.38
CA ILE A 85 -11.17 9.29 -5.27
C ILE A 85 -10.86 10.77 -5.55
N LYS A 86 -9.80 11.33 -4.95
CA LYS A 86 -9.36 12.71 -5.21
C LYS A 86 -9.04 12.94 -6.69
N ALA A 87 -8.37 12.00 -7.35
CA ALA A 87 -8.08 12.10 -8.79
C ALA A 87 -9.37 12.09 -9.63
N LYS A 88 -10.30 11.19 -9.34
CA LYS A 88 -11.60 11.12 -10.03
C LYS A 88 -12.39 12.43 -9.90
N LEU A 89 -12.48 12.97 -8.69
CA LEU A 89 -13.20 14.22 -8.41
C LEU A 89 -12.57 15.42 -9.12
N ARG A 90 -11.23 15.50 -9.20
CA ARG A 90 -10.55 16.55 -9.96
C ARG A 90 -10.86 16.48 -11.45
N ASN A 91 -10.87 15.28 -12.02
CA ASN A 91 -11.16 15.09 -13.45
C ASN A 91 -12.60 15.48 -13.79
N GLN A 92 -13.58 15.14 -12.92
CA GLN A 92 -14.98 15.55 -13.12
C GLN A 92 -15.15 17.07 -13.15
N LYS A 93 -14.54 17.79 -12.21
CA LYS A 93 -14.60 19.26 -12.18
C LYS A 93 -14.00 19.92 -13.42
N ILE A 94 -12.98 19.31 -14.02
CA ILE A 94 -12.36 19.82 -15.26
C ILE A 94 -13.30 19.62 -16.46
N THR A 95 -13.97 18.47 -16.54
CA THR A 95 -14.92 18.16 -17.62
C THR A 95 -16.19 19.02 -17.57
N GLU A 96 -16.67 19.39 -16.37
CA GLU A 96 -17.85 20.27 -16.21
C GLU A 96 -17.55 21.75 -16.49
N ALA A 97 -16.28 22.16 -16.45
CA ALA A 97 -15.84 23.54 -16.69
C ALA A 97 -15.38 23.80 -18.13
N SER A 98 -15.42 22.78 -19.00
CA SER A 98 -15.04 22.84 -20.42
C SER A 98 -16.27 22.73 -21.31
#